data_AF-A0A5J4PZG7-F1
#
_entry.id   AF-A0A5J4PZG7-F1
#
_cell.length_a   1.000
_cell.length_b   1.000
_cell.length_c   1.000
_cell.angle_alpha   90.00
_cell.angle_beta   90.00
_cell.angle_gamma   90.00
#
_symmetry.space_group_name_H-M   'P 1'
#
loop_
_entity.id
_entity.type
_entity.pdbx_description
1 polymer ?
#
loop_
_entity_poly.entity_id
_entity_poly.type
_entity_poly.pdbx_seq_one_letter_code
_entity_poly.pdbx_strand_id
1 'polypeptide(L)'
;MNQENNTTKTPAQAQLAQKARFSNVVAAYQLMAEFLRGAYEPKPHAVSFYNLFMKYNLGSVSVYLTKEEAALKACVVAPYQVSHGTLSPIEMSVQGNNLVSSLCLPQGFAITDA
;
A
#
# COMPACT_ATOMS: atom_id res chain seq x y z
N MET A 1 22.89 41.16 30.23
CA MET A 1 23.06 39.69 30.09
C MET A 1 21.66 39.12 29.94
N ASN A 2 21.15 39.04 28.70
CA ASN A 2 19.77 38.62 28.46
C ASN A 2 19.72 37.10 28.34
N GLN A 3 19.00 36.45 29.24
CA GLN A 3 18.76 35.01 29.19
C GLN A 3 17.77 34.70 28.05
N GLU A 4 18.22 33.91 27.08
CA GLU A 4 17.36 33.31 26.06
C GLU A 4 16.48 32.23 26.71
N ASN A 5 15.18 32.51 26.81
CA ASN A 5 14.16 31.56 27.24
C ASN A 5 13.91 30.53 26.13
N ASN A 6 14.74 29.48 26.06
CA ASN A 6 14.51 28.34 25.18
C ASN A 6 13.46 27.40 25.79
N THR A 7 12.17 27.73 25.63
CA THR A 7 11.07 26.84 26.00
C THR A 7 10.84 25.81 24.89
N THR A 8 11.54 24.68 24.98
CA THR A 8 11.31 23.53 24.10
C THR A 8 9.92 22.94 24.39
N LYS A 9 8.91 23.33 23.61
CA LYS A 9 7.56 22.75 23.73
C LYS A 9 7.60 21.28 23.31
N THR A 10 7.33 20.38 24.26
CA THR A 10 7.19 18.95 23.97
C THR A 10 5.96 18.75 23.07
N PRO A 11 6.07 18.12 21.89
CA PRO A 11 4.93 17.92 21.01
C PRO A 11 3.86 17.05 21.69
N ALA A 12 2.58 17.38 21.48
CA ALA A 12 1.49 16.57 21.99
C ALA A 12 1.53 15.15 21.38
N GLN A 13 1.13 14.13 22.14
CA GLN A 13 1.17 12.72 21.70
C GLN A 13 0.49 12.48 20.35
N ALA A 14 -0.64 13.14 20.10
CA ALA A 14 -1.35 13.07 18.82
C ALA A 14 -0.50 13.55 17.63
N GLN A 15 0.31 14.59 17.82
CA GLN A 15 1.21 15.11 16.78
C GLN A 15 2.34 14.11 16.49
N LEU A 16 2.89 13.47 17.52
CA LEU A 16 3.91 12.43 17.37
C LEU A 16 3.34 11.21 16.63
N ALA A 17 2.13 10.78 16.98
CA ALA A 17 1.44 9.68 16.30
C ALA A 17 1.16 10.01 14.82
N GLN A 18 0.76 11.24 14.50
CA GLN A 18 0.55 11.63 13.11
C GLN A 18 1.86 11.60 12.29
N LYS A 19 2.96 12.11 12.87
CA LYS A 19 4.29 12.10 12.24
C LYS A 19 4.80 10.67 12.03
N ALA A 20 4.66 9.80 13.03
CA ALA A 20 5.07 8.40 12.93
C ALA A 20 4.29 7.67 11.83
N ARG A 21 2.96 7.86 11.78
CA ARG A 21 2.13 7.25 10.73
C ARG A 21 2.57 7.70 9.35
N PHE A 22 2.74 9.01 9.15
CA PHE A 22 3.21 9.55 7.89
C PHE A 22 4.55 8.94 7.47
N SER A 23 5.53 8.91 8.38
CA SER A 23 6.85 8.33 8.14
C SER A 23 6.76 6.86 7.73
N ASN A 24 5.94 6.07 8.42
CA ASN A 24 5.80 4.63 8.16
C ASN A 24 5.15 4.34 6.81
N VAL A 25 4.12 5.10 6.41
CA VAL A 25 3.49 4.95 5.08
C VAL A 25 4.46 5.38 3.98
N VAL A 26 5.25 6.44 4.19
CA VAL A 26 6.29 6.86 3.23
C VAL A 26 7.37 5.78 3.06
N ALA A 27 7.84 5.18 4.16
CA ALA A 27 8.82 4.11 4.11
C ALA A 27 8.30 2.89 3.34
N ALA A 28 7.03 2.50 3.58
CA ALA A 28 6.39 1.41 2.83
C ALA A 28 6.32 1.71 1.32
N TYR A 29 5.95 2.95 0.94
CA TYR A 29 5.96 3.36 -0.47
C TYR A 29 7.35 3.23 -1.09
N GLN A 30 8.40 3.68 -0.41
CA GLN A 30 9.77 3.63 -0.93
C GLN A 30 10.22 2.21 -1.24
N LEU A 31 9.86 1.24 -0.38
CA LEU A 31 10.16 -0.17 -0.60
C LEU A 31 9.41 -0.79 -1.79
N MET A 32 8.23 -0.23 -2.12
CA MET A 32 7.33 -0.80 -3.13
C MET A 32 7.28 0.00 -4.43
N ALA A 33 7.97 1.14 -4.51
CA ALA A 33 7.77 2.13 -5.56
C ALA A 33 7.89 1.56 -6.99
N GLU A 34 8.79 0.59 -7.20
CA GLU A 34 8.97 -0.07 -8.49
C GLU A 34 7.74 -0.91 -8.90
N PHE A 35 7.10 -1.58 -7.94
CA PHE A 35 5.92 -2.42 -8.17
C PHE A 35 4.62 -1.63 -8.30
N LEU A 36 4.59 -0.39 -7.80
CA LEU A 36 3.40 0.47 -7.83
C LEU A 36 3.19 1.18 -9.17
N ARG A 37 4.13 1.05 -10.12
CA ARG A 37 4.00 1.64 -11.45
C ARG A 37 2.88 0.91 -12.21
N GLY A 38 1.79 1.63 -12.47
CA GLY A 38 0.61 1.09 -13.15
C GLY A 38 -0.39 0.39 -12.22
N ALA A 39 -0.17 0.39 -10.91
CA ALA A 39 -1.04 -0.29 -9.96
C ALA A 39 -2.36 0.46 -9.67
N TYR A 40 -2.53 1.68 -10.19
CA TYR A 40 -3.70 2.52 -9.92
C TYR A 40 -4.38 2.98 -11.21
N GLU A 41 -5.66 2.67 -11.35
CA GLU A 41 -6.55 3.06 -12.44
C GLU A 41 -7.78 3.82 -11.89
N PRO A 42 -8.24 4.91 -12.55
CA PRO A 42 -7.50 5.74 -13.50
C PRO A 42 -6.49 6.62 -12.74
N LYS A 43 -5.28 6.79 -13.27
CA LYS A 43 -4.30 7.75 -12.75
C LYS A 43 -4.51 9.11 -13.43
N PRO A 44 -5.01 10.14 -12.74
CA PRO A 44 -5.06 11.48 -13.33
C PRO A 44 -3.64 11.95 -13.67
N HIS A 45 -3.46 12.61 -14.82
CA HIS A 45 -2.15 13.01 -15.33
C HIS A 45 -1.32 13.86 -14.32
N ALA A 46 -2.01 14.63 -13.45
CA ALA A 46 -1.39 15.50 -12.46
C ALA A 46 -1.01 14.81 -11.14
N VAL A 47 -1.27 13.51 -10.96
CA VAL A 47 -1.12 12.82 -9.67
C VAL A 47 -0.07 11.72 -9.75
N SER A 48 0.96 11.79 -8.92
CA SER A 48 2.01 10.76 -8.83
C SER A 48 1.48 9.47 -8.17
N PHE A 49 2.18 8.34 -8.38
CA PHE A 49 1.80 7.08 -7.69
C PHE A 49 2.00 7.21 -6.18
N TYR A 50 3.00 7.99 -5.74
CA TYR A 50 3.16 8.41 -4.35
C TYR A 50 1.89 9.07 -3.80
N ASN A 51 1.35 10.07 -4.51
CA ASN A 51 0.16 10.78 -4.05
C ASN A 51 -1.05 9.84 -3.91
N LEU A 52 -1.24 8.90 -4.84
CA LEU A 52 -2.30 7.89 -4.76
C LEU A 52 -2.08 6.93 -3.59
N PHE A 53 -0.87 6.39 -3.45
CA PHE A 53 -0.53 5.51 -2.33
C PHE A 53 -0.78 6.19 -0.98
N MET A 54 -0.31 7.44 -0.81
CA MET A 54 -0.55 8.22 0.40
C MET A 54 -2.05 8.47 0.64
N LYS A 55 -2.81 8.81 -0.41
CA LYS A 55 -4.26 9.04 -0.33
C LYS A 55 -5.02 7.82 0.21
N TYR A 56 -4.71 6.62 -0.30
CA TYR A 56 -5.43 5.40 0.09
C TYR A 56 -4.98 4.83 1.45
N ASN A 57 -3.74 5.12 1.88
CA ASN A 57 -3.15 4.45 3.04
C ASN A 57 -2.97 5.32 4.28
N LEU A 58 -2.74 6.64 4.16
CA LEU A 58 -2.38 7.48 5.31
C LEU A 58 -3.48 7.59 6.38
N GLY A 59 -4.75 7.53 5.97
CA GLY A 59 -5.90 7.55 6.89
C GLY A 59 -6.27 6.16 7.43
N SER A 60 -6.04 5.13 6.62
CA SER A 60 -6.56 3.77 6.84
C SER A 60 -5.56 2.87 7.56
N VAL A 61 -4.25 3.11 7.39
CA VAL A 61 -3.19 2.27 7.93
C VAL A 61 -2.60 2.91 9.18
N SER A 62 -2.76 2.23 10.31
CA SER A 62 -2.20 2.62 11.60
C SER A 62 -1.04 1.70 11.97
N VAL A 63 0.15 2.00 11.44
CA VAL A 63 1.38 1.28 11.77
C VAL A 63 2.19 2.11 12.76
N TYR A 64 2.45 1.52 13.93
CA TYR A 64 3.21 2.11 15.01
C TYR A 64 4.10 1.03 15.63
N LEU A 65 5.29 1.44 16.06
CA LEU A 65 6.19 0.63 16.85
C LEU A 65 6.60 1.43 18.08
N THR A 66 6.74 0.75 19.21
CA THR A 66 7.45 1.32 20.35
C THR A 66 8.94 1.41 20.06
N LYS A 67 9.69 2.14 20.88
CA LYS A 67 11.15 2.26 20.70
C LYS A 67 11.84 0.91 20.87
N GLU A 68 11.31 0.09 21.76
CA GLU A 68 11.81 -1.26 22.06
C GLU A 68 11.56 -2.19 20.88
N GLU A 69 10.35 -2.18 20.30
CA GLU A 69 10.02 -2.97 19.12
C GLU A 69 10.87 -2.57 17.91
N ALA A 70 11.08 -1.26 17.69
CA ALA A 70 11.94 -0.77 16.64
C ALA A 70 13.41 -1.18 16.84
N ALA A 71 13.92 -1.14 18.08
CA ALA A 71 15.28 -1.60 18.41
C ALA A 71 15.48 -3.10 18.13
N LEU A 72 14.42 -3.89 18.29
CA LEU A 72 14.39 -5.32 17.97
C LEU A 72 14.10 -5.62 16.49
N LYS A 73 13.96 -4.59 15.64
CA LYS A 73 13.58 -4.72 14.22
C LYS A 73 12.27 -5.49 14.03
N ALA A 74 11.30 -5.26 14.92
CA ALA A 74 9.97 -5.84 14.79
C ALA A 74 9.33 -5.48 13.43
N CYS A 75 8.46 -6.36 12.95
CA CYS A 75 7.73 -6.19 11.70
C CYS A 75 6.23 -6.11 11.97
N VAL A 76 5.54 -5.19 11.31
CA VAL A 76 4.08 -5.07 11.36
C VAL A 76 3.52 -5.43 10.00
N VAL A 77 2.64 -6.43 9.97
CA VAL A 77 1.84 -6.74 8.78
C VAL A 77 0.66 -5.78 8.76
N ALA A 78 0.55 -4.98 7.70
CA ALA A 78 -0.52 -4.00 7.56
C ALA A 78 -1.21 -4.12 6.19
N PRO A 79 -2.53 -3.90 6.12
CA PRO A 79 -3.31 -4.05 4.90
C PRO A 79 -3.18 -2.81 4.00
N TYR A 80 -2.02 -2.63 3.38
CA TYR A 80 -1.82 -1.53 2.44
C TYR A 80 -2.64 -1.74 1.15
N GLN A 81 -3.30 -0.68 0.68
CA GLN A 81 -3.91 -0.65 -0.64
C GLN A 81 -2.84 -0.36 -1.70
N VAL A 82 -2.24 -1.44 -2.19
CA VAL A 82 -1.12 -1.41 -3.15
C VAL A 82 -1.58 -1.26 -4.60
N SER A 83 -2.84 -1.56 -4.88
CA SER A 83 -3.47 -1.35 -6.17
C SER A 83 -4.91 -0.87 -6.01
N HIS A 84 -5.41 -0.20 -7.04
CA HIS A 84 -6.80 0.26 -7.13
C HIS A 84 -7.19 0.30 -8.60
N GLY A 85 -8.36 -0.21 -8.93
CA GLY A 85 -8.81 -0.25 -10.32
C GLY A 85 -9.87 -1.31 -10.51
N THR A 86 -10.11 -1.64 -11.77
CA THR A 86 -11.09 -2.67 -12.15
C THR A 86 -10.34 -3.85 -12.75
N LEU A 87 -10.75 -5.06 -12.39
CA LEU A 87 -10.30 -6.26 -13.10
C LEU A 87 -11.29 -6.53 -14.23
N SER A 88 -10.76 -6.80 -15.42
CA SER A 88 -11.59 -7.26 -16.54
C SER A 88 -12.34 -8.54 -16.13
N PRO A 89 -13.62 -8.66 -16.48
CA PRO A 89 -14.37 -9.88 -16.21
C PRO A 89 -13.76 -11.06 -16.98
N ILE A 90 -13.94 -12.26 -16.45
CA ILE A 90 -13.59 -13.49 -17.16
C ILE A 90 -14.59 -13.67 -18.30
N GLU A 91 -14.09 -13.76 -19.52
CA GLU A 91 -14.92 -14.03 -20.69
C GLU A 91 -15.01 -15.54 -20.93
N MET A 92 -16.19 -16.00 -21.33
CA MET A 92 -16.44 -17.39 -21.70
C MET A 92 -17.08 -17.42 -23.09
N SER A 93 -16.58 -18.29 -23.97
CA SER A 93 -17.08 -18.46 -25.33
C SER A 93 -17.22 -19.93 -25.68
N VAL A 94 -18.18 -20.26 -26.56
CA VAL A 94 -18.36 -21.64 -27.04
C VAL A 94 -17.57 -21.83 -28.32
N GLN A 95 -16.69 -22.83 -28.35
CA GLN A 95 -15.93 -23.25 -29.52
C GLN A 95 -16.22 -24.73 -29.81
N GLY A 96 -17.13 -25.00 -30.74
CA GLY A 96 -17.62 -26.36 -31.00
C GLY A 96 -18.35 -26.93 -29.77
N ASN A 97 -17.88 -28.07 -29.27
CA ASN A 97 -18.38 -28.70 -28.04
C ASN A 97 -17.66 -28.23 -26.78
N ASN A 98 -16.75 -27.26 -26.88
CA ASN A 98 -15.94 -26.79 -25.75
C ASN A 98 -16.41 -25.41 -25.27
N LEU A 99 -16.36 -25.20 -23.96
CA LEU A 99 -16.49 -23.88 -23.34
C LEU A 99 -15.08 -23.35 -23.02
N VAL A 100 -14.69 -22.24 -23.63
CA VAL A 100 -13.34 -21.65 -23.54
C VAL A 100 -13.39 -20.36 -22.75
N SER A 101 -12.50 -20.25 -21.75
CA SER A 101 -12.32 -19.04 -20.93
C SER A 101 -11.15 -18.19 -21.42
N SER A 102 -11.19 -16.87 -21.22
CA SER A 102 -10.05 -15.96 -21.45
C SER A 102 -8.96 -16.01 -20.37
N LEU A 103 -9.10 -16.89 -19.36
CA LEU A 103 -8.09 -17.10 -18.32
C LEU A 103 -6.87 -17.86 -18.84
N CYS A 104 -5.69 -17.25 -18.72
CA CYS A 104 -4.42 -17.95 -18.92
C CYS A 104 -4.06 -18.77 -17.68
N LEU A 105 -3.88 -20.08 -17.86
CA LEU A 105 -3.43 -20.99 -16.83
C LEU A 105 -1.92 -21.26 -16.97
N PRO A 106 -1.18 -21.48 -15.88
CA PRO A 106 0.21 -21.90 -15.94
C PRO A 106 0.38 -23.21 -16.72
N GLN A 107 1.53 -23.39 -17.36
CA GLN A 107 1.84 -24.65 -18.04
C GLN A 107 1.77 -25.82 -17.06
N GLY A 108 1.01 -26.87 -17.41
CA GLY A 108 0.83 -28.05 -16.57
C GLY A 108 -0.26 -27.93 -15.51
N PHE A 109 -1.06 -26.86 -15.50
CA PHE A 109 -2.25 -26.78 -14.67
C PHE A 109 -3.29 -27.82 -15.13
N ALA A 110 -3.50 -28.85 -14.32
CA ALA A 110 -4.52 -29.86 -14.57
C ALA A 110 -5.87 -29.41 -14.00
N ILE A 111 -6.88 -29.30 -14.86
CA ILE A 111 -8.27 -29.15 -14.42
C ILE A 111 -8.77 -30.57 -14.14
N THR A 112 -8.97 -30.89 -12.86
CA THR A 112 -9.53 -32.18 -12.42
C THR A 112 -11.02 -32.02 -12.13
N ASP A 113 -11.81 -33.03 -12.47
CA ASP A 113 -13.16 -33.14 -11.94
C ASP A 113 -13.07 -33.38 -10.42
N ALA A 114 -13.78 -32.58 -9.63
CA ALA A 114 -13.87 -32.72 -8.18
C ALA A 114 -14.75 -33.92 -7.79
#